data_AF-A0A165KY09-F1
#
_entry.id   AF-A0A165KY09-F1
#
_cell.length_a   1.000
_cell.length_b   1.000
_cell.length_c   1.000
_cell.angle_alpha   90.00
_cell.angle_beta   90.00
_cell.angle_gamma   90.00
#
_symmetry.space_group_name_H-M   'P 1'
#
loop_
_entity.id
_entity.type
_entity.pdbx_description
1 polymer ?
#
loop_
_entity_poly.entity_id
_entity_poly.type
_entity_poly.pdbx_seq_one_letter_code
_entity_poly.pdbx_strand_id
1 'polypeptide(L)'
;MAKPHITRTVGPIHFEDLDPHRFEDLVRQLAYDFRPWKSIESTGRGGADDGFDVRAFEEARVPATVMDDEADAEDIPHPMEGNLWMIQCKREKEVGPKKVATIISDGVAAQAPPYGYILAAPVHFSKAAHDRFREELRSRGVMEFYLWGAGELEDMLFQPKNDHILFAFFGLSLATRRRSRAASVRSTVLAKNKLMRVLGDRPVQRVLVRDLDDESYPYEGDYPDFDKNPRWKEYKAHSFDPCGLVVTEARHFAYLDREGGEWDSTELVDEDVSLGDQQEEQQQAQCLAVKGFWELLPRARRAILVRRALLRFDAIAYIDDKGDSVFDMPHLYVPYEAKHGPFAGFHEYLEINEHTQVPLEGLTRKAVFPDRFSAPSFGTVHSGPALTLDAATHARLQHGRREVTLYGLGSQYGQLKPTDVVPVSLHGSRAAEKFFIKVTNIGVVKGGVLLKQAEHSLAMQHDIGSQLGGTLKASDKVRVVEAAGIYEWQIDQNRPVI
;
A
#
# COMPACT_ATOMS: atom_id res chain seq x y z
N MET A 1 6.19 -9.84 12.25
CA MET A 1 5.80 -8.41 12.37
C MET A 1 7.02 -7.56 12.07
N ALA A 2 7.05 -6.88 10.91
CA ALA A 2 8.14 -5.99 10.55
C ALA A 2 8.21 -4.84 11.57
N LYS A 3 9.38 -4.58 12.13
CA LYS A 3 9.61 -3.45 13.03
C LYS A 3 9.23 -2.16 12.28
N PRO A 4 8.42 -1.26 12.88
CA PRO A 4 8.11 0.00 12.25
C PRO A 4 9.41 0.76 11.98
N HIS A 5 9.68 1.05 10.71
CA HIS A 5 10.75 1.96 10.33
C HIS A 5 10.32 3.37 10.76
N ILE A 6 10.80 3.82 11.91
CA ILE A 6 10.59 5.19 12.37
C ILE A 6 11.38 6.10 11.43
N THR A 7 10.70 6.68 10.45
CA THR A 7 11.26 7.70 9.55
C THR A 7 11.41 9.01 10.34
N ARG A 8 12.63 9.22 10.86
CA ARG A 8 13.08 10.39 11.65
C ARG A 8 12.13 10.76 12.81
N THR A 9 12.36 10.15 13.96
CA THR A 9 12.32 10.90 15.23
C THR A 9 13.16 12.16 15.04
N VAL A 10 12.69 13.31 15.54
CA VAL A 10 13.61 14.45 15.66
C VAL A 10 14.67 13.96 16.64
N GLY A 11 15.85 13.65 16.12
CA GLY A 11 16.99 13.31 16.96
C GLY A 11 17.33 14.53 17.83
N PRO A 12 18.17 14.35 18.85
CA PRO A 12 18.65 15.45 19.66
C PRO A 12 19.12 16.62 18.78
N ILE A 13 18.81 17.85 19.17
CA ILE A 13 19.29 19.03 18.44
C ILE A 13 20.83 19.05 18.49
N HIS A 14 21.45 19.06 17.31
CA HIS A 14 22.91 19.09 17.15
C HIS A 14 23.43 20.54 17.28
N PHE A 15 23.49 21.05 18.52
CA PHE A 15 24.00 22.39 18.80
C PHE A 15 25.48 22.58 18.41
N GLU A 16 26.23 21.49 18.28
CA GLU A 16 27.63 21.47 17.81
C GLU A 16 27.80 22.00 16.38
N ASP A 17 26.75 21.93 15.56
CA ASP A 17 26.75 22.40 14.17
C ASP A 17 26.65 23.93 14.06
N LEU A 18 26.26 24.62 15.13
CA LEU A 18 26.22 26.08 15.18
C LEU A 18 27.60 26.63 15.55
N ASP A 19 28.12 27.60 14.79
CA ASP A 19 29.31 28.34 15.21
C ASP A 19 29.06 29.12 16.53
N PRO A 20 30.11 29.47 17.30
CA PRO A 20 29.97 30.12 18.61
C PRO A 20 29.09 31.37 18.61
N HIS A 21 29.24 32.25 17.61
CA HIS A 21 28.44 33.47 17.52
C HIS A 21 26.99 33.20 17.14
N ARG A 22 26.72 32.19 16.30
CA ARG A 22 25.35 31.75 16.04
C ARG A 22 24.71 31.10 17.26
N PHE A 23 25.47 30.43 18.13
CA PHE A 23 24.95 29.92 19.39
C PHE A 23 24.59 31.07 20.36
N GLU A 24 25.41 32.13 20.44
CA GLU A 24 25.08 33.35 21.20
C GLU A 24 23.79 34.01 20.67
N ASP A 25 23.64 34.12 19.35
CA ASP A 25 22.42 34.65 18.74
C ASP A 25 21.18 33.81 19.02
N LEU A 26 21.33 32.47 19.00
CA LEU A 26 20.26 31.55 19.36
C LEU A 26 19.78 31.79 20.79
N VAL A 27 20.72 31.82 21.74
CA VAL A 27 20.42 32.06 23.17
C VAL A 27 19.78 33.43 23.37
N ARG A 28 20.27 34.46 22.68
CA ARG A 28 19.68 35.81 22.69
C ARG A 28 18.26 35.81 22.14
N GLN A 29 18.00 35.09 21.04
CA GLN A 29 16.65 34.97 20.48
C GLN A 29 15.68 34.29 21.43
N LEU A 30 16.13 33.22 22.09
CA LEU A 30 15.34 32.57 23.15
C LEU A 30 15.12 33.49 24.36
N ALA A 31 16.09 34.34 24.68
CA ALA A 31 15.99 35.26 25.80
C ALA A 31 14.88 36.30 25.60
N TYR A 32 14.60 36.80 24.40
CA TYR A 32 13.54 37.82 24.19
C TYR A 32 12.19 37.45 24.80
N ASP A 33 11.83 36.17 24.76
CA ASP A 33 10.56 35.65 25.27
C ASP A 33 10.64 35.12 26.72
N PHE A 34 11.81 35.22 27.36
CA PHE A 34 12.04 34.73 28.72
C PHE A 34 11.50 35.69 29.79
N ARG A 35 11.62 37.01 29.56
CA ARG A 35 11.20 38.09 30.47
C ARG A 35 10.75 39.33 29.68
N PRO A 36 9.99 40.25 30.29
CA PRO A 36 9.70 41.55 29.69
C PRO A 36 10.95 42.45 29.77
N TRP A 37 11.71 42.47 28.68
CA TRP A 37 12.93 43.27 28.59
C TRP A 37 12.66 44.70 28.13
N LYS A 38 13.30 45.65 28.79
CA LYS A 38 13.42 47.03 28.29
C LYS A 38 14.40 47.13 27.14
N SER A 39 15.55 46.45 27.26
CA SER A 39 16.56 46.34 26.21
C SER A 39 17.40 45.07 26.37
N ILE A 40 17.88 44.55 25.24
CA ILE A 40 18.83 43.43 25.17
C ILE A 40 19.93 43.82 24.18
N GLU A 41 21.18 43.77 24.62
CA GLU A 41 22.38 44.20 23.90
C GLU A 41 23.33 43.00 23.69
N SER A 42 23.75 42.78 22.44
CA SER A 42 24.80 41.80 22.13
C SER A 42 26.17 42.42 22.36
N THR A 43 26.87 42.01 23.40
CA THR A 43 28.16 42.59 23.81
C THR A 43 29.34 41.71 23.38
N GLY A 44 29.12 40.42 23.11
CA GLY A 44 30.15 39.46 22.69
C GLY A 44 30.69 39.59 21.26
N ARG A 45 30.03 40.30 20.33
CA ARG A 45 30.49 40.43 18.92
C ARG A 45 31.66 41.40 18.72
N GLY A 46 31.97 42.23 19.72
CA GLY A 46 32.95 43.32 19.61
C GLY A 46 34.40 42.95 19.95
N GLY A 47 34.67 41.73 20.42
CA GLY A 47 36.02 41.26 20.75
C GLY A 47 36.64 41.85 22.03
N ALA A 48 35.89 42.63 22.82
CA ALA A 48 36.30 43.04 24.17
C ALA A 48 35.78 42.01 25.18
N ASP A 49 36.72 41.25 25.73
CA ASP A 49 36.51 40.02 26.51
C ASP A 49 36.13 40.30 27.99
N ASP A 50 35.22 41.25 28.24
CA ASP A 50 34.78 41.63 29.60
C ASP A 50 33.92 40.54 30.29
N GLY A 51 33.92 39.31 29.76
CA GLY A 51 33.40 38.13 30.46
C GLY A 51 31.88 37.96 30.43
N PHE A 52 31.16 38.53 29.45
CA PHE A 52 29.73 38.29 29.19
C PHE A 52 29.35 38.56 27.72
N ASP A 53 28.36 37.82 27.20
CA ASP A 53 28.04 37.85 25.76
C ASP A 53 26.78 38.68 25.46
N VAL A 54 25.82 38.72 26.38
CA VAL A 54 24.58 39.50 26.26
C VAL A 54 24.30 40.21 27.57
N ARG A 55 23.91 41.48 27.46
CA ARG A 55 23.50 42.33 28.57
C ARG A 55 22.03 42.70 28.36
N ALA A 56 21.20 42.56 29.38
CA ALA A 56 19.78 42.88 29.27
C ALA A 56 19.30 43.69 30.48
N PHE A 57 18.34 44.57 30.25
CA PHE A 57 17.69 45.35 31.30
C PHE A 57 16.23 44.95 31.34
N GLU A 58 15.80 44.39 32.45
CA GLU A 58 14.39 44.05 32.68
C GLU A 58 13.60 45.31 33.03
N GLU A 59 12.34 45.40 32.56
CA GLU A 59 11.48 46.52 32.92
C GLU A 59 11.23 46.56 34.44
N ALA A 60 11.69 47.61 35.11
CA ALA A 60 11.42 47.81 36.53
C ALA A 60 9.91 48.04 36.74
N ARG A 61 9.25 47.11 37.46
CA ARG A 61 7.92 47.39 38.01
C ARG A 61 8.08 48.32 39.20
N VAL A 62 7.90 49.62 38.99
CA VAL A 62 7.78 50.58 40.11
C VAL A 62 6.55 50.18 40.93
N PRO A 63 6.67 49.78 42.21
CA PRO A 63 5.51 49.59 43.06
C PRO A 63 4.85 50.94 43.28
N ALA A 64 3.53 51.03 43.13
CA ALA A 64 2.75 52.28 43.29
C ALA A 64 2.78 52.89 44.71
N THR A 65 3.62 52.37 45.61
CA THR A 65 3.65 52.68 47.05
C THR A 65 4.80 53.60 47.49
N VAL A 66 5.68 54.03 46.57
CA VAL A 66 6.83 54.92 46.90
C VAL A 66 6.60 56.38 46.47
N MET A 67 5.36 56.75 46.13
CA MET A 67 5.05 58.11 45.67
C MET A 67 4.76 59.12 46.80
N ASP A 68 4.89 58.74 48.08
CA ASP A 68 4.36 59.57 49.18
C ASP A 68 5.38 59.94 50.29
N ASP A 69 6.66 59.62 50.15
CA ASP A 69 7.68 60.14 51.07
C ASP A 69 8.78 60.89 50.29
N GLU A 70 9.08 62.10 50.75
CA GLU A 70 10.13 63.01 50.26
C GLU A 70 11.52 62.34 50.31
N ALA A 71 11.83 61.49 49.32
CA ALA A 71 13.19 61.07 49.05
C ALA A 71 13.90 62.16 48.23
N ASP A 72 15.10 62.55 48.66
CA ASP A 72 15.96 63.52 47.99
C ASP A 72 16.12 63.19 46.49
N ALA A 73 16.12 64.23 45.64
CA ALA A 73 16.15 64.13 44.18
C ALA A 73 17.42 63.47 43.59
N GLU A 74 18.34 62.99 44.43
CA GLU A 74 19.56 62.27 44.03
C GLU A 74 19.41 60.73 44.06
N ASP A 75 18.29 60.19 44.59
CA ASP A 75 18.07 58.73 44.75
C ASP A 75 16.96 58.15 43.85
N ILE A 76 16.50 58.91 42.84
CA ILE A 76 15.56 58.40 41.83
C ILE A 76 16.38 57.62 40.78
N PRO A 77 16.21 56.28 40.66
CA PRO A 77 16.93 55.50 39.66
C PRO A 77 16.65 56.05 38.26
N HIS A 78 17.70 56.22 37.45
CA HIS A 78 17.52 56.74 36.09
C HIS A 78 16.52 55.84 35.33
N PRO A 79 15.67 56.38 34.45
CA PRO A 79 14.69 55.58 33.73
C PRO A 79 15.31 54.39 32.97
N MET A 80 16.60 54.43 32.61
CA MET A 80 17.35 53.34 31.97
C MET A 80 17.92 52.28 32.92
N GLU A 81 17.77 52.42 34.24
CA GLU A 81 18.29 51.50 35.28
C GLU A 81 17.23 50.45 35.67
N GLY A 82 16.86 49.60 34.71
CA GLY A 82 16.13 48.37 35.01
C GLY A 82 16.98 47.37 35.80
N ASN A 83 16.39 46.27 36.26
CA ASN A 83 17.17 45.17 36.84
C ASN A 83 18.16 44.66 35.79
N LEU A 84 19.47 44.73 36.08
CA LEU A 84 20.52 44.31 35.17
C LEU A 84 20.64 42.78 35.13
N TRP A 85 20.57 42.23 33.92
CA TRP A 85 20.77 40.82 33.63
C TRP A 85 22.01 40.60 32.75
N MET A 86 22.80 39.60 33.12
CA MET A 86 23.96 39.17 32.33
C MET A 86 23.75 37.74 31.84
N ILE A 87 23.95 37.51 30.55
CA ILE A 87 23.86 36.18 29.94
C ILE A 87 25.22 35.83 29.36
N GLN A 88 25.80 34.75 29.85
CA GLN A 88 27.00 34.14 29.31
C GLN A 88 26.63 32.89 28.52
N CYS A 89 27.08 32.83 27.28
CA CYS A 89 27.02 31.67 26.42
C CYS A 89 28.40 30.99 26.42
N LYS A 90 28.44 29.67 26.59
CA LYS A 90 29.67 28.87 26.41
C LYS A 90 29.37 27.66 25.55
N ARG A 91 29.78 27.72 24.29
CA ARG A 91 29.66 26.59 23.34
C ARG A 91 30.83 25.63 23.54
N GLU A 92 30.70 24.71 24.48
CA GLU A 92 31.70 23.68 24.79
C GLU A 92 31.08 22.28 24.81
N LYS A 93 31.91 21.24 24.73
CA LYS A 93 31.46 19.84 24.78
C LYS A 93 31.12 19.38 26.20
N GLU A 94 31.83 19.89 27.20
CA GLU A 94 31.62 19.55 28.61
C GLU A 94 31.93 20.75 29.51
N VAL A 95 31.06 21.02 30.48
CA VAL A 95 31.26 22.07 31.48
C VAL A 95 31.08 21.48 32.89
N GLY A 96 32.19 21.21 33.56
CA GLY A 96 32.22 20.66 34.91
C GLY A 96 32.08 21.71 36.02
N PRO A 97 31.86 21.30 37.29
CA PRO A 97 31.60 22.23 38.41
C PRO A 97 32.72 23.25 38.66
N LYS A 98 33.99 22.85 38.50
CA LYS A 98 35.13 23.78 38.63
C LYS A 98 35.09 24.88 37.57
N LYS A 99 34.75 24.51 36.34
CA LYS A 99 34.71 25.43 35.21
C LYS A 99 33.54 26.40 35.33
N VAL A 100 32.39 25.93 35.83
CA VAL A 100 31.26 26.80 36.19
C VAL A 100 31.71 27.88 37.18
N ALA A 101 32.43 27.50 38.24
CA ALA A 101 32.94 28.47 39.21
C ALA A 101 33.91 29.48 38.60
N THR A 102 34.79 29.05 37.69
CA THR A 102 35.70 29.94 36.95
C THR A 102 34.93 30.91 36.04
N ILE A 103 33.94 30.43 35.29
CA ILE A 103 33.13 31.29 34.41
C ILE A 103 32.43 32.39 35.23
N ILE A 104 31.88 32.04 36.40
CA ILE A 104 31.24 33.01 37.29
C ILE A 104 32.28 33.96 37.89
N SER A 105 33.47 33.47 38.27
CA SER A 105 34.50 34.33 38.85
C SER A 105 35.00 35.40 37.90
N ASP A 106 35.08 35.04 36.62
CA ASP A 106 35.61 35.90 35.57
C ASP A 106 34.55 36.89 35.07
N GLY A 107 33.27 36.49 35.08
CA GLY A 107 32.16 37.30 34.54
C GLY A 107 31.34 38.10 35.57
N VAL A 108 31.41 37.79 36.87
CA VAL A 108 30.58 38.44 37.90
C VAL A 108 31.44 39.07 39.00
N ALA A 109 31.53 40.40 38.99
CA ALA A 109 32.24 41.16 40.03
C ALA A 109 31.46 41.15 41.36
N ALA A 110 32.15 40.90 42.47
CA ALA A 110 31.53 40.86 43.80
C ALA A 110 31.14 42.25 44.34
N GLN A 111 31.74 43.33 43.82
CA GLN A 111 31.44 44.69 44.27
C GLN A 111 30.14 45.25 43.64
N ALA A 112 29.72 44.73 42.49
CA ALA A 112 28.53 45.19 41.77
C ALA A 112 27.92 44.02 40.96
N PRO A 113 27.28 43.04 41.64
CA PRO A 113 26.67 41.91 40.97
C PRO A 113 25.45 42.34 40.13
N PRO A 114 25.17 41.67 38.99
CA PRO A 114 23.92 41.85 38.29
C PRO A 114 22.75 41.35 39.15
N TYR A 115 21.55 41.86 38.90
CA TYR A 115 20.33 41.35 39.50
C TYR A 115 20.11 39.89 39.10
N GLY A 116 20.28 39.60 37.80
CA GLY A 116 20.05 38.27 37.23
C GLY A 116 21.23 37.74 36.41
N TYR A 117 21.47 36.43 36.47
CA TYR A 117 22.55 35.79 35.70
C TYR A 117 22.09 34.52 34.98
N ILE A 118 22.36 34.40 33.68
CA ILE A 118 22.06 33.21 32.89
C ILE A 118 23.35 32.64 32.31
N LEU A 119 23.63 31.37 32.58
CA LEU A 119 24.68 30.63 31.89
C LEU A 119 24.05 29.64 30.92
N ALA A 120 24.29 29.82 29.62
CA ALA A 120 23.79 28.96 28.55
C ALA A 120 24.92 28.16 27.92
N ALA A 121 24.78 26.84 27.88
CA ALA A 121 25.73 25.95 27.22
C ALA A 121 25.03 24.73 26.62
N PRO A 122 25.46 24.24 25.45
CA PRO A 122 24.85 23.08 24.80
C PRO A 122 25.34 21.75 25.42
N VAL A 123 25.34 21.67 26.76
CA VAL A 123 25.79 20.50 27.52
C VAL A 123 24.76 20.08 28.56
N HIS A 124 24.79 18.83 28.98
CA HIS A 124 24.04 18.38 30.15
C HIS A 124 24.85 18.63 31.42
N PHE A 125 24.36 19.53 32.28
CA PHE A 125 25.02 19.84 33.54
C PHE A 125 24.77 18.75 34.58
N SER A 126 25.83 18.36 35.31
CA SER A 126 25.70 17.46 36.45
C SER A 126 25.03 18.17 37.64
N LYS A 127 24.42 17.41 38.55
CA LYS A 127 23.89 17.96 39.81
C LYS A 127 24.93 18.78 40.58
N ALA A 128 26.17 18.30 40.65
CA ALA A 128 27.26 19.02 41.30
C ALA A 128 27.57 20.37 40.63
N ALA A 129 27.40 20.48 39.31
CA ALA A 129 27.58 21.74 38.60
C ALA A 129 26.45 22.72 38.91
N HIS A 130 25.20 22.24 39.00
CA HIS A 130 24.08 23.06 39.48
C HIS A 130 24.30 23.55 40.91
N ASP A 131 24.67 22.67 41.84
CA ASP A 131 24.86 23.07 43.24
C ASP A 131 25.98 24.11 43.36
N ARG A 132 27.09 23.91 42.65
CA ARG A 132 28.20 24.86 42.60
C ARG A 132 27.81 26.21 41.97
N PHE A 133 27.03 26.20 40.89
CA PHE A 133 26.49 27.41 40.24
C PHE A 133 25.70 28.27 41.24
N ARG A 134 24.81 27.63 42.01
CA ARG A 134 23.98 28.32 43.01
C ARG A 134 24.79 28.88 44.16
N GLU A 135 25.75 28.12 44.68
CA GLU A 135 26.61 28.56 45.78
C GLU A 135 27.41 29.81 45.42
N GLU A 136 28.08 29.81 44.27
CA GLU A 136 28.93 30.91 43.82
C GLU A 136 28.13 32.20 43.58
N LEU A 137 27.02 32.14 42.85
CA LEU A 137 26.21 33.33 42.57
C LEU A 137 25.53 33.91 43.81
N ARG A 138 25.08 33.05 44.74
CA ARG A 138 24.54 33.52 46.03
C ARG A 138 25.60 34.20 46.88
N SER A 139 26.82 33.66 46.92
CA SER A 139 27.91 34.26 47.68
C SER A 139 28.31 35.65 47.17
N ARG A 140 28.01 35.94 45.89
CA ARG A 140 28.27 37.22 45.22
C ARG A 140 27.08 38.17 45.24
N GLY A 141 25.94 37.78 45.79
CA GLY A 141 24.76 38.65 45.92
C GLY A 141 23.85 38.73 44.69
N VAL A 142 23.94 37.78 43.75
CA VAL A 142 23.02 37.72 42.60
C VAL A 142 21.65 37.21 43.05
N MET A 143 20.58 37.91 42.66
CA MET A 143 19.21 37.66 43.14
C MET A 143 18.51 36.53 42.37
N GLU A 144 18.61 36.52 41.04
CA GLU A 144 18.04 35.48 40.19
C GLU A 144 19.11 34.83 39.30
N PHE A 145 19.02 33.52 39.07
CA PHE A 145 19.94 32.86 38.17
C PHE A 145 19.39 31.60 37.53
N TYR A 146 19.79 31.37 36.29
CA TYR A 146 19.35 30.24 35.48
C TYR A 146 20.52 29.58 34.77
N LEU A 147 20.48 28.25 34.71
CA LEU A 147 21.45 27.44 34.00
C LEU A 147 20.71 26.78 32.83
N TRP A 148 21.00 27.19 31.60
CA TRP A 148 20.40 26.65 30.38
C TRP A 148 21.35 25.62 29.78
N GLY A 149 21.09 24.34 30.07
CA GLY A 149 21.77 23.22 29.45
C GLY A 149 21.14 22.83 28.11
N ALA A 150 21.69 21.78 27.50
CA ALA A 150 21.18 21.22 26.24
C ALA A 150 19.69 20.86 26.33
N GLY A 151 19.24 20.27 27.45
CA GLY A 151 17.85 19.88 27.66
C GLY A 151 16.92 21.08 27.74
N GLU A 152 17.26 22.10 28.53
CA GLU A 152 16.45 23.32 28.65
C GLU A 152 16.38 24.09 27.32
N LEU A 153 17.50 24.18 26.59
CA LEU A 153 17.54 24.81 25.27
C LEU A 153 16.69 24.07 24.26
N GLU A 154 16.76 22.74 24.24
CA GLU A 154 15.95 21.88 23.36
C GLU A 154 14.45 21.99 23.67
N ASP A 155 14.08 21.92 24.96
CA ASP A 155 12.70 22.09 25.43
C ASP A 155 12.15 23.47 25.05
N MET A 156 12.94 24.54 25.19
CA MET A 156 12.55 25.88 24.76
C MET A 156 12.35 25.93 23.24
N LEU A 157 13.24 25.33 22.44
CA LEU A 157 13.18 25.36 20.98
C LEU A 157 11.98 24.58 20.40
N PHE A 158 11.54 23.52 21.06
CA PHE A 158 10.37 22.74 20.63
C PHE A 158 9.02 23.38 20.98
N GLN A 159 9.00 24.49 21.71
CA GLN A 159 7.75 25.22 21.95
C GLN A 159 7.24 25.84 20.64
N PRO A 160 5.92 25.77 20.35
CA PRO A 160 5.35 26.29 19.09
C PRO A 160 5.68 27.75 18.79
N LYS A 161 5.83 28.59 19.83
CA LYS A 161 6.23 30.01 19.69
C LYS A 161 7.63 30.19 19.10
N ASN A 162 8.52 29.22 19.34
CA ASN A 162 9.92 29.24 18.91
C ASN A 162 10.18 28.48 17.59
N ASP A 163 9.13 28.06 16.85
CA ASP A 163 9.28 27.37 15.55
C ASP A 163 10.09 28.19 14.54
N HIS A 164 9.98 29.52 14.61
CA HIS A 164 10.75 30.45 13.78
C HIS A 164 12.24 30.41 14.11
N ILE A 165 12.61 30.27 15.38
CA ILE A 165 13.99 30.12 15.85
C ILE A 165 14.53 28.74 15.45
N LEU A 166 13.75 27.68 15.70
CA LEU A 166 14.11 26.32 15.31
C LEU A 166 14.36 26.20 13.80
N PHE A 167 13.56 26.88 12.98
CA PHE A 167 13.74 26.93 11.53
C PHE A 167 14.97 27.76 11.12
N ALA A 168 15.16 28.94 11.70
CA ALA A 168 16.27 29.83 11.35
C ALA A 168 17.66 29.24 11.68
N PHE A 169 17.77 28.51 12.78
CA PHE A 169 19.05 27.96 13.23
C PHE A 169 19.31 26.52 12.77
N PHE A 170 18.27 25.68 12.69
CA PHE A 170 18.41 24.24 12.42
C PHE A 170 17.67 23.78 11.15
N GLY A 171 16.95 24.66 10.45
CA GLY A 171 16.16 24.28 9.26
C GLY A 171 14.97 23.38 9.56
N LEU A 172 14.57 23.25 10.84
CA LEU A 172 13.46 22.40 11.28
C LEU A 172 12.21 23.26 11.55
N SER A 173 11.06 22.88 10.99
CA SER A 173 9.76 23.51 11.30
C SER A 173 8.68 22.45 11.55
N LEU A 174 8.12 22.47 12.75
CA LEU A 174 7.00 21.63 13.18
C LEU A 174 5.71 22.00 12.45
N ALA A 175 5.47 23.31 12.23
CA ALA A 175 4.29 23.80 11.52
C ALA A 175 4.29 23.39 10.04
N THR A 176 5.47 23.38 9.40
CA THR A 176 5.63 22.97 8.00
C THR A 176 5.39 21.47 7.82
N ARG A 177 5.87 20.64 8.76
CA ARG A 177 5.61 19.18 8.76
C ARG A 177 4.12 18.87 8.93
N ARG A 178 3.42 19.55 9.85
CA ARG A 178 1.97 19.38 10.05
C ARG A 178 1.18 19.79 8.80
N ARG A 179 1.52 20.92 8.17
CA ARG A 179 0.90 21.37 6.91
C ARG A 179 1.15 20.39 5.76
N SER A 180 2.36 19.87 5.62
CA SER A 180 2.72 18.87 4.62
C SER A 180 1.93 17.56 4.80
N ARG A 181 1.84 17.03 6.04
CA ARG A 181 1.05 15.83 6.31
C ARG A 181 -0.44 16.04 6.03
N ALA A 182 -1.00 17.18 6.42
CA ALA A 182 -2.40 17.50 6.12
C ALA A 182 -2.67 17.67 4.62
N ALA A 183 -1.72 18.21 3.85
CA ALA A 183 -1.82 18.28 2.39
C ALA A 183 -1.79 16.88 1.75
N SER A 184 -0.87 16.01 2.18
CA SER A 184 -0.79 14.61 1.74
C SER A 184 -2.09 13.86 2.01
N VAL A 185 -2.62 13.91 3.24
CA VAL A 185 -3.89 13.24 3.57
C VAL A 185 -5.06 13.77 2.74
N ARG A 186 -5.13 15.09 2.51
CA ARG A 186 -6.17 15.67 1.64
C ARG A 186 -6.06 15.16 0.21
N SER A 187 -4.86 15.11 -0.36
CA SER A 187 -4.62 14.56 -1.70
C SER A 187 -5.08 13.10 -1.80
N THR A 188 -4.71 12.26 -0.84
CA THR A 188 -5.16 10.85 -0.79
C THR A 188 -6.68 10.71 -0.76
N VAL A 189 -7.36 11.49 0.08
CA VAL A 189 -8.83 11.46 0.19
C VAL A 189 -9.50 11.97 -1.10
N LEU A 190 -8.93 13.00 -1.74
CA LEU A 190 -9.43 13.50 -3.01
C LEU A 190 -9.28 12.46 -4.13
N ALA A 191 -8.14 11.78 -4.22
CA ALA A 191 -7.91 10.70 -5.17
C ALA A 191 -8.92 9.56 -4.98
N LYS A 192 -9.09 9.09 -3.74
CA LYS A 192 -10.10 8.08 -3.39
C LYS A 192 -11.50 8.51 -3.81
N ASN A 193 -11.95 9.70 -3.41
CA ASN A 193 -13.30 10.17 -3.68
C ASN A 193 -13.54 10.38 -5.19
N LYS A 194 -12.52 10.84 -5.92
CA LYS A 194 -12.58 10.96 -7.39
C LYS A 194 -12.71 9.59 -8.03
N LEU A 195 -11.90 8.60 -7.66
CA LEU A 195 -12.02 7.24 -8.19
C LEU A 195 -13.37 6.60 -7.87
N MET A 196 -13.87 6.71 -6.65
CA MET A 196 -15.17 6.17 -6.27
C MET A 196 -16.31 6.79 -7.09
N ARG A 197 -16.23 8.09 -7.38
CA ARG A 197 -17.21 8.78 -8.24
C ARG A 197 -17.15 8.30 -9.69
N VAL A 198 -15.94 8.05 -10.21
CA VAL A 198 -15.72 7.66 -11.62
C VAL A 198 -16.06 6.19 -11.85
N LEU A 199 -15.60 5.30 -10.96
CA LEU A 199 -15.70 3.86 -11.13
C LEU A 199 -16.92 3.25 -10.40
N GLY A 200 -17.58 4.00 -9.52
CA GLY A 200 -18.66 3.52 -8.65
C GLY A 200 -18.18 2.65 -7.48
N ASP A 201 -19.08 2.24 -6.59
CA ASP A 201 -18.72 1.48 -5.37
C ASP A 201 -18.20 0.05 -5.65
N ARG A 202 -18.54 -0.50 -6.82
CA ARG A 202 -18.10 -1.82 -7.29
C ARG A 202 -17.46 -1.65 -8.66
N PRO A 203 -16.17 -1.29 -8.71
CA PRO A 203 -15.53 -0.98 -9.96
C PRO A 203 -15.39 -2.25 -10.80
N VAL A 204 -15.88 -2.20 -12.03
CA VAL A 204 -15.76 -3.27 -13.04
C VAL A 204 -15.15 -2.77 -14.35
N GLN A 205 -14.89 -1.46 -14.42
CA GLN A 205 -14.38 -0.76 -15.59
C GLN A 205 -12.85 -0.94 -15.69
N ARG A 206 -12.32 -0.73 -16.89
CA ARG A 206 -10.87 -0.65 -17.13
C ARG A 206 -10.37 0.75 -16.78
N VAL A 207 -9.11 0.82 -16.37
CA VAL A 207 -8.38 2.06 -16.15
C VAL A 207 -7.02 1.94 -16.81
N LEU A 208 -6.53 3.03 -17.40
CA LEU A 208 -5.18 3.09 -17.92
C LEU A 208 -4.27 3.63 -16.82
N VAL A 209 -3.27 2.84 -16.41
CA VAL A 209 -2.29 3.28 -15.43
C VAL A 209 -1.03 3.71 -16.16
N ARG A 210 -0.63 4.97 -16.01
CA ARG A 210 0.47 5.61 -16.74
C ARG A 210 1.56 6.09 -15.81
N ASP A 211 2.80 5.93 -16.23
CA ASP A 211 3.95 6.50 -15.55
C ASP A 211 3.88 8.03 -15.64
N LEU A 212 4.24 8.69 -14.55
CA LEU A 212 4.24 10.15 -14.47
C LEU A 212 5.35 10.75 -15.34
N ASP A 213 6.45 10.02 -15.49
CA ASP A 213 7.64 10.43 -16.23
C ASP A 213 7.62 9.98 -17.70
N ASP A 214 6.50 9.39 -18.17
CA ASP A 214 6.34 8.95 -19.56
C ASP A 214 6.01 10.10 -20.52
N GLU A 215 6.87 10.28 -21.52
CA GLU A 215 6.74 11.32 -22.56
C GLU A 215 6.39 10.74 -23.94
N SER A 216 6.40 9.42 -24.13
CA SER A 216 6.27 8.78 -25.45
C SER A 216 4.93 8.07 -25.69
N TYR A 217 4.02 8.09 -24.72
CA TYR A 217 2.63 7.69 -24.95
C TYR A 217 2.01 8.44 -26.16
N PRO A 218 1.23 7.76 -27.03
CA PRO A 218 0.75 6.38 -26.91
C PRO A 218 1.60 5.34 -27.67
N TYR A 219 2.86 5.63 -27.99
CA TYR A 219 3.65 4.80 -28.90
C TYR A 219 4.48 3.74 -28.17
N GLU A 220 3.98 2.50 -28.12
CA GLU A 220 4.68 1.35 -27.51
C GLU A 220 6.05 1.10 -28.15
N GLY A 221 6.16 1.29 -29.46
CA GLY A 221 7.37 1.01 -30.25
C GLY A 221 8.57 1.90 -29.92
N ASP A 222 8.36 3.01 -29.22
CA ASP A 222 9.44 3.88 -28.75
C ASP A 222 10.17 3.28 -27.52
N TYR A 223 9.64 2.19 -26.97
CA TYR A 223 10.17 1.48 -25.80
C TYR A 223 10.65 0.07 -26.17
N PRO A 224 11.98 -0.19 -26.19
CA PRO A 224 12.52 -1.52 -26.49
C PRO A 224 12.12 -2.61 -25.46
N ASP A 225 11.75 -2.21 -24.25
CA ASP A 225 11.40 -3.11 -23.13
C ASP A 225 9.91 -3.05 -22.74
N PHE A 226 9.03 -2.48 -23.59
CA PHE A 226 7.62 -2.26 -23.25
C PHE A 226 6.91 -3.53 -22.77
N ASP A 227 7.14 -4.67 -23.43
CA ASP A 227 6.52 -5.95 -23.06
C ASP A 227 6.84 -6.41 -21.63
N LYS A 228 8.04 -6.04 -21.13
CA LYS A 228 8.51 -6.45 -19.80
C LYS A 228 8.23 -5.39 -18.76
N ASN A 229 8.38 -4.12 -19.14
CA ASN A 229 8.21 -2.97 -18.27
C ASN A 229 7.40 -1.91 -19.03
N PRO A 230 6.08 -2.08 -19.15
CA PRO A 230 5.26 -1.08 -19.85
C PRO A 230 5.26 0.22 -19.05
N ARG A 231 5.41 1.37 -19.71
CA ARG A 231 5.28 2.69 -19.04
C ARG A 231 3.82 3.10 -18.87
N TRP A 232 2.93 2.42 -19.56
CA TRP A 232 1.50 2.51 -19.37
C TRP A 232 0.87 1.16 -19.69
N LYS A 233 -0.16 0.76 -18.95
CA LYS A 233 -0.88 -0.48 -19.20
C LYS A 233 -2.33 -0.36 -18.73
N GLU A 234 -3.24 -0.98 -19.46
CA GLU A 234 -4.62 -1.12 -19.03
C GLU A 234 -4.75 -2.16 -17.93
N TYR A 235 -5.56 -1.84 -16.92
CA TYR A 235 -5.92 -2.79 -15.88
C TYR A 235 -7.42 -2.77 -15.62
N LYS A 236 -7.98 -3.92 -15.30
CA LYS A 236 -9.37 -4.03 -14.87
C LYS A 236 -9.46 -3.69 -13.39
N ALA A 237 -10.23 -2.67 -13.06
CA ALA A 237 -10.50 -2.34 -11.67
C ALA A 237 -11.36 -3.45 -11.05
N HIS A 238 -11.03 -3.83 -9.81
CA HIS A 238 -11.69 -4.94 -9.13
C HIS A 238 -12.43 -4.49 -7.86
N SER A 239 -11.73 -3.79 -6.96
CA SER A 239 -12.31 -3.33 -5.70
C SER A 239 -11.54 -2.15 -5.11
N PHE A 240 -12.11 -1.51 -4.10
CA PHE A 240 -11.40 -0.55 -3.26
C PHE A 240 -10.90 -1.22 -1.99
N ASP A 241 -9.61 -1.04 -1.72
CA ASP A 241 -8.97 -1.30 -0.44
C ASP A 241 -8.90 0.01 0.38
N PRO A 242 -8.88 -0.01 1.72
CA PRO A 242 -8.70 1.20 2.51
C PRO A 242 -7.49 2.06 2.10
N CYS A 243 -6.45 1.45 1.56
CA CYS A 243 -5.22 2.12 1.14
C CYS A 243 -5.15 2.44 -0.38
N GLY A 244 -6.04 1.89 -1.22
CA GLY A 244 -5.90 2.06 -2.66
C GLY A 244 -6.98 1.40 -3.53
N LEU A 245 -6.75 1.45 -4.84
CA LEU A 245 -7.51 0.72 -5.84
C LEU A 245 -6.86 -0.65 -6.08
N VAL A 246 -7.64 -1.72 -5.98
CA VAL A 246 -7.20 -3.06 -6.36
C VAL A 246 -7.55 -3.28 -7.82
N VAL A 247 -6.55 -3.64 -8.61
CA VAL A 247 -6.70 -3.97 -10.03
C VAL A 247 -6.30 -5.42 -10.28
N THR A 248 -6.86 -6.03 -11.32
CA THR A 248 -6.42 -7.33 -11.83
C THR A 248 -5.21 -7.12 -12.72
N GLU A 249 -4.06 -7.66 -12.33
CA GLU A 249 -2.83 -7.61 -13.12
C GLU A 249 -2.81 -8.73 -14.17
N ALA A 250 -3.24 -9.93 -13.75
CA ALA A 250 -3.28 -11.10 -14.62
C ALA A 250 -4.30 -12.15 -14.16
N ARG A 251 -4.89 -12.87 -15.11
CA ARG A 251 -5.73 -14.06 -14.91
C ARG A 251 -5.29 -15.17 -15.84
N HIS A 252 -4.73 -16.24 -15.28
CA HIS A 252 -4.17 -17.35 -16.04
C HIS A 252 -4.95 -18.64 -15.80
N PHE A 253 -5.10 -19.46 -16.85
CA PHE A 253 -5.67 -20.80 -16.69
C PHE A 253 -4.80 -21.64 -15.76
N ALA A 254 -5.44 -22.31 -14.79
CA ALA A 254 -4.76 -23.05 -13.74
C ALA A 254 -5.40 -24.42 -13.46
N TYR A 255 -4.62 -25.25 -12.80
CA TYR A 255 -4.97 -26.58 -12.32
C TYR A 255 -4.78 -26.63 -10.80
N LEU A 256 -5.69 -27.32 -10.10
CA LEU A 256 -5.62 -27.53 -8.66
C LEU A 256 -6.04 -28.95 -8.29
N ASP A 257 -5.16 -29.69 -7.62
CA ASP A 257 -5.50 -30.92 -6.91
C ASP A 257 -5.56 -30.65 -5.40
N ARG A 258 -6.78 -30.49 -4.87
CA ARG A 258 -7.00 -30.22 -3.44
C ARG A 258 -6.59 -31.38 -2.53
N GLU A 259 -6.71 -32.62 -3.03
CA GLU A 259 -6.38 -33.81 -2.23
C GLU A 259 -4.86 -34.02 -2.19
N GLY A 260 -4.19 -33.77 -3.32
CA GLY A 260 -2.73 -33.86 -3.42
C GLY A 260 -1.98 -32.63 -2.90
N GLY A 261 -2.65 -31.48 -2.75
CA GLY A 261 -2.00 -30.20 -2.45
C GLY A 261 -1.11 -29.71 -3.61
N GLU A 262 -1.45 -30.09 -4.85
CA GLU A 262 -0.67 -29.78 -6.05
C GLU A 262 -1.39 -28.73 -6.91
N TRP A 263 -0.65 -27.85 -7.58
CA TRP A 263 -1.23 -26.86 -8.50
C TRP A 263 -0.33 -26.60 -9.71
N ASP A 264 -0.88 -25.99 -10.75
CA ASP A 264 -0.11 -25.45 -11.87
C ASP A 264 -0.86 -24.31 -12.58
N SER A 265 -0.15 -23.54 -13.40
CA SER A 265 -0.72 -22.51 -14.27
C SER A 265 0.11 -22.31 -15.53
N THR A 266 -0.50 -21.70 -16.55
CA THR A 266 0.19 -21.25 -17.76
C THR A 266 0.07 -19.74 -17.94
N GLU A 267 1.21 -19.06 -18.05
CA GLU A 267 1.30 -17.60 -18.27
C GLU A 267 1.19 -17.22 -19.76
N LEU A 268 1.02 -18.20 -20.66
CA LEU A 268 0.96 -17.98 -22.10
C LEU A 268 -0.23 -17.12 -22.53
N VAL A 269 -1.31 -17.13 -21.75
CA VAL A 269 -2.56 -16.42 -22.04
C VAL A 269 -3.06 -15.81 -20.75
N ASP A 270 -3.39 -14.53 -20.82
CA ASP A 270 -4.09 -13.80 -19.76
C ASP A 270 -5.52 -13.53 -20.23
N GLU A 271 -6.49 -13.95 -19.44
CA GLU A 271 -7.94 -13.88 -19.72
C GLU A 271 -8.44 -12.43 -19.79
N ASP A 272 -7.77 -11.50 -19.10
CA ASP A 272 -8.22 -10.11 -18.94
C ASP A 272 -7.45 -9.10 -19.83
N VAL A 273 -6.59 -9.53 -20.76
CA VAL A 273 -5.87 -8.60 -21.65
C VAL A 273 -6.83 -7.94 -22.67
N SER A 274 -6.73 -6.62 -22.84
CA SER A 274 -7.34 -5.93 -24.00
C SER A 274 -6.39 -6.09 -25.17
N LEU A 275 -6.90 -6.55 -26.31
CA LEU A 275 -6.12 -6.73 -27.52
C LEU A 275 -6.35 -5.54 -28.44
N GLY A 276 -5.30 -5.09 -29.12
CA GLY A 276 -5.41 -4.18 -30.27
C GLY A 276 -5.59 -4.95 -31.58
N ASP A 277 -6.21 -4.33 -32.57
CA ASP A 277 -6.74 -4.93 -33.82
C ASP A 277 -5.82 -5.93 -34.58
N GLN A 278 -4.48 -5.83 -34.50
CA GLN A 278 -3.56 -6.66 -35.29
C GLN A 278 -2.91 -7.83 -34.52
N GLN A 279 -2.83 -7.76 -33.18
CA GLN A 279 -2.33 -8.88 -32.35
C GLN A 279 -3.44 -9.87 -31.98
N GLU A 280 -4.69 -9.53 -32.30
CA GLU A 280 -5.88 -10.30 -31.93
C GLU A 280 -5.87 -11.73 -32.45
N GLU A 281 -5.58 -11.98 -33.74
CA GLU A 281 -5.85 -13.29 -34.33
C GLU A 281 -4.92 -14.40 -33.79
N GLN A 282 -3.61 -14.13 -33.68
CA GLN A 282 -2.65 -15.11 -33.18
C GLN A 282 -2.83 -15.36 -31.67
N GLN A 283 -3.08 -14.30 -30.90
CA GLN A 283 -3.29 -14.41 -29.46
C GLN A 283 -4.65 -15.04 -29.14
N GLN A 284 -5.68 -14.79 -29.95
CA GLN A 284 -6.96 -15.46 -29.88
C GLN A 284 -6.83 -16.95 -30.20
N ALA A 285 -6.09 -17.33 -31.24
CA ALA A 285 -5.82 -18.74 -31.55
C ALA A 285 -5.11 -19.45 -30.38
N GLN A 286 -4.12 -18.79 -29.77
CA GLN A 286 -3.43 -19.30 -28.59
C GLN A 286 -4.34 -19.41 -27.37
N CYS A 287 -5.18 -18.40 -27.13
CA CYS A 287 -6.21 -18.41 -26.07
C CYS A 287 -7.17 -19.58 -26.25
N LEU A 288 -7.67 -19.80 -27.47
CA LEU A 288 -8.55 -20.93 -27.79
C LEU A 288 -7.84 -22.27 -27.56
N ALA A 289 -6.56 -22.40 -27.93
CA ALA A 289 -5.77 -23.61 -27.71
C ALA A 289 -5.55 -23.92 -26.21
N VAL A 290 -5.18 -22.91 -25.41
CA VAL A 290 -5.01 -23.05 -23.96
C VAL A 290 -6.34 -23.39 -23.28
N LYS A 291 -7.41 -22.64 -23.59
CA LYS A 291 -8.75 -22.91 -23.08
C LYS A 291 -9.22 -24.32 -23.47
N GLY A 292 -8.99 -24.73 -24.73
CA GLY A 292 -9.33 -26.05 -25.23
C GLY A 292 -8.66 -27.18 -24.45
N PHE A 293 -7.38 -27.03 -24.09
CA PHE A 293 -6.68 -27.98 -23.20
C PHE A 293 -7.24 -27.93 -21.77
N TRP A 294 -7.44 -26.73 -21.22
CA TRP A 294 -7.95 -26.54 -19.86
C TRP A 294 -9.35 -27.15 -19.67
N GLU A 295 -10.21 -27.06 -20.68
CA GLU A 295 -11.51 -27.74 -20.75
C GLU A 295 -11.40 -29.26 -20.70
N LEU A 296 -10.26 -29.87 -21.04
CA LEU A 296 -10.08 -31.32 -20.96
C LEU A 296 -9.68 -31.81 -19.57
N LEU A 297 -9.27 -30.90 -18.69
CA LEU A 297 -9.00 -31.22 -17.29
C LEU A 297 -10.31 -31.57 -16.57
N PRO A 298 -10.29 -32.48 -15.57
CA PRO A 298 -11.46 -32.74 -14.74
C PRO A 298 -11.98 -31.44 -14.11
N ARG A 299 -13.29 -31.19 -14.17
CA ARG A 299 -13.90 -29.92 -13.72
C ARG A 299 -13.55 -29.58 -12.27
N ALA A 300 -13.50 -30.58 -11.41
CA ALA A 300 -13.12 -30.41 -10.00
C ALA A 300 -11.67 -29.90 -9.79
N ARG A 301 -10.83 -29.97 -10.83
CA ARG A 301 -9.42 -29.57 -10.80
C ARG A 301 -9.12 -28.32 -11.61
N ARG A 302 -10.13 -27.72 -12.23
CA ARG A 302 -9.98 -26.46 -12.96
C ARG A 302 -9.95 -25.30 -11.98
N ALA A 303 -9.02 -24.38 -12.19
CA ALA A 303 -8.93 -23.12 -11.47
C ALA A 303 -8.45 -22.01 -12.42
N ILE A 304 -8.52 -20.78 -11.96
CA ILE A 304 -7.87 -19.62 -12.57
C ILE A 304 -6.88 -19.05 -11.56
N LEU A 305 -5.62 -18.92 -11.93
CA LEU A 305 -4.64 -18.18 -11.13
C LEU A 305 -4.92 -16.69 -11.33
N VAL A 306 -5.24 -15.99 -10.25
CA VAL A 306 -5.51 -14.56 -10.27
C VAL A 306 -4.41 -13.84 -9.52
N ARG A 307 -3.80 -12.84 -10.18
CA ARG A 307 -2.85 -11.92 -9.57
C ARG A 307 -3.47 -10.53 -9.51
N ARG A 308 -3.65 -10.03 -8.28
CA ARG A 308 -4.20 -8.69 -8.01
C ARG A 308 -3.10 -7.78 -7.53
N ALA A 309 -3.14 -6.53 -7.94
CA ALA A 309 -2.16 -5.53 -7.56
C ALA A 309 -2.84 -4.34 -6.86
N LEU A 310 -2.17 -3.75 -5.89
CA LEU A 310 -2.65 -2.59 -5.14
C LEU A 310 -2.01 -1.30 -5.65
N LEU A 311 -2.83 -0.40 -6.18
CA LEU A 311 -2.46 0.96 -6.53
C LEU A 311 -2.86 1.91 -5.40
N ARG A 312 -1.89 2.45 -4.66
CA ARG A 312 -2.18 3.27 -3.48
C ARG A 312 -2.72 4.65 -3.87
N PHE A 313 -3.71 5.13 -3.12
CA PHE A 313 -4.28 6.45 -3.36
C PHE A 313 -3.28 7.61 -3.21
N ASP A 314 -2.27 7.46 -2.35
CA ASP A 314 -1.24 8.47 -2.14
C ASP A 314 -0.10 8.42 -3.17
N ALA A 315 -0.06 7.38 -4.00
CA ALA A 315 0.84 7.29 -5.15
C ALA A 315 0.22 7.90 -6.42
N ILE A 316 -1.10 8.07 -6.48
CA ILE A 316 -1.78 8.64 -7.64
C ILE A 316 -1.60 10.16 -7.65
N ALA A 317 -0.79 10.65 -8.59
CA ALA A 317 -0.48 12.06 -8.75
C ALA A 317 -1.64 12.82 -9.42
N TYR A 318 -2.26 12.20 -10.43
CA TYR A 318 -3.38 12.79 -11.15
C TYR A 318 -4.35 11.72 -11.69
N ILE A 319 -5.61 12.11 -11.87
CA ILE A 319 -6.66 11.27 -12.43
C ILE A 319 -7.32 12.06 -13.56
N ASP A 320 -7.26 11.55 -14.78
CA ASP A 320 -8.15 11.94 -15.86
C ASP A 320 -9.38 11.02 -15.82
N ASP A 321 -10.58 11.57 -15.67
CA ASP A 321 -11.79 10.76 -15.60
C ASP A 321 -12.41 10.43 -16.96
N LYS A 322 -11.89 11.00 -18.05
CA LYS A 322 -12.37 10.76 -19.42
C LYS A 322 -11.37 9.98 -20.27
N GLY A 323 -10.08 10.22 -20.07
CA GLY A 323 -9.05 9.67 -20.95
C GLY A 323 -8.93 10.47 -22.24
N ASP A 324 -8.65 9.79 -23.35
CA ASP A 324 -8.41 10.43 -24.64
C ASP A 324 -8.97 9.63 -25.83
N SER A 325 -8.64 10.05 -27.06
CA SER A 325 -9.12 9.40 -28.28
C SER A 325 -8.56 8.00 -28.54
N VAL A 326 -7.47 7.62 -27.87
CA VAL A 326 -6.85 6.29 -28.00
C VAL A 326 -7.43 5.36 -26.94
N PHE A 327 -7.52 5.85 -25.70
CA PHE A 327 -8.09 5.12 -24.57
C PHE A 327 -9.20 5.94 -23.91
N ASP A 328 -10.45 5.69 -24.31
CA ASP A 328 -11.69 6.30 -23.78
C ASP A 328 -12.07 5.65 -22.44
N MET A 329 -11.18 5.80 -21.46
CA MET A 329 -11.33 5.30 -20.10
C MET A 329 -10.51 6.16 -19.13
N PRO A 330 -10.74 6.08 -17.80
CA PRO A 330 -9.99 6.89 -16.86
C PRO A 330 -8.48 6.60 -16.90
N HIS A 331 -7.65 7.65 -16.89
CA HIS A 331 -6.18 7.53 -16.81
C HIS A 331 -5.70 7.88 -15.40
N LEU A 332 -4.85 7.04 -14.83
CA LEU A 332 -4.25 7.19 -13.51
C LEU A 332 -2.75 7.43 -13.69
N TYR A 333 -2.29 8.62 -13.33
CA TYR A 333 -0.88 9.00 -13.43
C TYR A 333 -0.20 8.73 -12.10
N VAL A 334 0.76 7.81 -12.11
CA VAL A 334 1.43 7.29 -10.93
C VAL A 334 2.93 7.16 -11.22
N PRO A 335 3.82 7.39 -10.25
CA PRO A 335 5.24 7.15 -10.45
C PRO A 335 5.51 5.64 -10.52
N TYR A 336 6.29 5.20 -11.51
CA TYR A 336 6.71 3.80 -11.60
C TYR A 336 8.00 3.56 -10.81
N GLU A 337 8.02 2.48 -10.04
CA GLU A 337 9.24 1.98 -9.41
C GLU A 337 9.85 0.87 -10.26
N ALA A 338 11.18 0.90 -10.45
CA ALA A 338 11.90 -0.02 -11.33
C ALA A 338 11.67 -1.53 -11.03
N LYS A 339 11.24 -1.90 -9.81
CA LYS A 339 11.07 -3.29 -9.39
C LYS A 339 9.62 -3.77 -9.37
N HIS A 340 8.66 -2.89 -9.10
CA HIS A 340 7.26 -3.27 -8.87
C HIS A 340 6.28 -2.51 -9.80
N GLY A 341 6.81 -1.67 -10.70
CA GLY A 341 6.01 -0.80 -11.53
C GLY A 341 5.18 0.17 -10.68
N PRO A 342 3.88 0.35 -10.97
CA PRO A 342 3.03 1.29 -10.25
C PRO A 342 2.48 0.74 -8.92
N PHE A 343 2.83 -0.50 -8.55
CA PHE A 343 2.11 -1.23 -7.50
C PHE A 343 2.86 -1.31 -6.18
N ALA A 344 2.11 -1.14 -5.09
CA ALA A 344 2.67 -1.27 -3.73
C ALA A 344 2.76 -2.71 -3.23
N GLY A 345 2.09 -3.65 -3.91
CA GLY A 345 2.06 -5.05 -3.53
C GLY A 345 1.11 -5.87 -4.39
N PHE A 346 1.26 -7.19 -4.29
CA PHE A 346 0.50 -8.17 -5.06
C PHE A 346 -0.13 -9.21 -4.14
N HIS A 347 -1.26 -9.76 -4.56
CA HIS A 347 -1.92 -10.89 -3.94
C HIS A 347 -2.29 -11.92 -4.99
N GLU A 348 -1.85 -13.16 -4.78
CA GLU A 348 -2.02 -14.29 -5.70
C GLU A 348 -2.82 -15.41 -5.03
N TYR A 349 -3.79 -15.95 -5.78
CA TYR A 349 -4.62 -17.06 -5.33
C TYR A 349 -5.23 -17.81 -6.53
N LEU A 350 -5.72 -19.02 -6.27
CA LEU A 350 -6.47 -19.82 -7.23
C LEU A 350 -7.96 -19.62 -7.03
N GLU A 351 -8.64 -19.14 -8.06
CA GLU A 351 -10.09 -18.96 -8.13
C GLU A 351 -10.71 -20.22 -8.74
N ILE A 352 -11.60 -20.87 -7.99
CA ILE A 352 -12.25 -22.13 -8.44
C ILE A 352 -13.66 -21.84 -8.95
N ASN A 353 -14.30 -20.83 -8.34
CA ASN A 353 -15.53 -20.20 -8.78
C ASN A 353 -15.59 -18.80 -8.14
N GLU A 354 -16.64 -18.04 -8.44
CA GLU A 354 -16.85 -16.67 -7.96
C GLU A 354 -16.83 -16.50 -6.42
N HIS A 355 -16.94 -17.59 -5.66
CA HIS A 355 -17.03 -17.55 -4.19
C HIS A 355 -15.92 -18.34 -3.48
N THR A 356 -15.08 -19.05 -4.22
CA THR A 356 -14.08 -19.96 -3.65
C THR A 356 -12.70 -19.62 -4.15
N GLN A 357 -11.86 -19.17 -3.23
CA GLN A 357 -10.46 -18.82 -3.47
C GLN A 357 -9.58 -19.70 -2.58
N VAL A 358 -8.45 -20.14 -3.13
CA VAL A 358 -7.46 -20.94 -2.41
C VAL A 358 -6.11 -20.23 -2.50
N PRO A 359 -5.49 -19.87 -1.36
CA PRO A 359 -4.15 -19.28 -1.38
C PRO A 359 -3.13 -20.29 -1.90
N LEU A 360 -2.05 -19.79 -2.52
CA LEU A 360 -0.96 -20.65 -2.99
C LEU A 360 -0.10 -21.21 -1.85
N GLU A 361 -0.19 -20.63 -0.65
CA GLU A 361 0.59 -21.04 0.51
C GLU A 361 0.30 -22.50 0.90
N GLY A 362 1.35 -23.31 1.01
CA GLY A 362 1.25 -24.74 1.33
C GLY A 362 0.94 -25.65 0.15
N LEU A 363 0.74 -25.11 -1.07
CA LEU A 363 0.57 -25.91 -2.28
C LEU A 363 1.90 -26.10 -3.01
N THR A 364 2.09 -27.26 -3.64
CA THR A 364 3.28 -27.59 -4.42
C THR A 364 2.99 -27.46 -5.92
N ARG A 365 3.82 -26.71 -6.65
CA ARG A 365 3.66 -26.60 -8.11
C ARG A 365 4.10 -27.88 -8.81
N LYS A 366 3.29 -28.39 -9.73
CA LYS A 366 3.57 -29.58 -10.55
C LYS A 366 3.13 -29.35 -11.99
N ALA A 367 4.06 -29.48 -12.93
CA ALA A 367 3.78 -29.25 -14.34
C ALA A 367 2.66 -30.18 -14.86
N VAL A 368 1.53 -29.57 -15.21
CA VAL A 368 0.34 -30.17 -15.84
C VAL A 368 0.13 -29.55 -17.22
N PHE A 369 0.38 -28.25 -17.37
CA PHE A 369 0.27 -27.59 -18.66
C PHE A 369 1.48 -27.92 -19.55
N PRO A 370 1.26 -28.23 -20.84
CA PRO A 370 2.35 -28.48 -21.79
C PRO A 370 3.02 -27.17 -22.22
N ASP A 371 4.27 -27.25 -22.68
CA ASP A 371 5.00 -26.10 -23.23
C ASP A 371 4.39 -25.57 -24.54
N ARG A 372 3.65 -26.42 -25.27
CA ARG A 372 2.98 -26.08 -26.53
C ARG A 372 1.57 -26.65 -26.57
N PHE A 373 0.64 -25.82 -27.02
CA PHE A 373 -0.78 -26.17 -27.13
C PHE A 373 -1.14 -26.46 -28.58
N SER A 374 -1.87 -27.55 -28.79
CA SER A 374 -2.47 -27.86 -30.08
C SER A 374 -3.77 -27.08 -30.26
N ALA A 375 -4.13 -26.75 -31.50
CA ALA A 375 -5.43 -26.18 -31.81
C ALA A 375 -6.55 -27.10 -31.26
N PRO A 376 -7.65 -26.53 -30.74
CA PRO A 376 -8.79 -27.32 -30.33
C PRO A 376 -9.30 -28.16 -31.50
N SER A 377 -9.66 -29.40 -31.24
CA SER A 377 -10.27 -30.26 -32.25
C SER A 377 -11.44 -31.03 -31.66
N PHE A 378 -12.42 -31.31 -32.50
CA PHE A 378 -13.43 -32.30 -32.20
C PHE A 378 -12.89 -33.70 -32.50
N GLY A 379 -13.24 -34.64 -31.63
CA GLY A 379 -12.99 -36.05 -31.83
C GLY A 379 -13.98 -36.63 -32.83
N THR A 380 -14.49 -37.83 -32.54
CA THR A 380 -15.51 -38.45 -33.39
C THR A 380 -16.84 -37.72 -33.19
N VAL A 381 -17.40 -37.18 -34.27
CA VAL A 381 -18.79 -36.70 -34.28
C VAL A 381 -19.68 -37.89 -34.59
N HIS A 382 -20.38 -38.38 -33.57
CA HIS A 382 -21.21 -39.58 -33.67
C HIS A 382 -22.51 -39.25 -34.41
N SER A 383 -22.79 -39.92 -35.53
CA SER A 383 -24.04 -39.78 -36.31
C SER A 383 -25.11 -40.81 -35.96
N GLY A 384 -24.86 -41.62 -34.94
CA GLY A 384 -25.76 -42.67 -34.45
C GLY A 384 -27.00 -42.14 -33.73
N PRO A 385 -27.81 -43.04 -33.14
CA PRO A 385 -28.97 -42.65 -32.35
C PRO A 385 -28.54 -41.71 -31.21
N ALA A 386 -29.36 -40.68 -30.98
CA ALA A 386 -29.10 -39.69 -29.95
C ALA A 386 -28.99 -40.34 -28.56
N LEU A 387 -28.08 -39.81 -27.76
CA LEU A 387 -27.87 -40.27 -26.40
C LEU A 387 -29.13 -40.00 -25.57
N THR A 388 -29.70 -41.05 -24.98
CA THR A 388 -30.80 -40.91 -24.04
C THR A 388 -30.27 -40.39 -22.71
N LEU A 389 -30.78 -39.24 -22.29
CA LEU A 389 -30.48 -38.63 -20.99
C LEU A 389 -31.68 -38.79 -20.06
N ASP A 390 -31.44 -38.83 -18.75
CA ASP A 390 -32.51 -38.74 -17.77
C ASP A 390 -33.19 -37.37 -17.81
N ALA A 391 -34.43 -37.30 -17.35
CA ALA A 391 -35.26 -36.09 -17.43
C ALA A 391 -34.62 -34.88 -16.75
N ALA A 392 -33.88 -35.07 -15.65
CA ALA A 392 -33.26 -33.97 -14.92
C ALA A 392 -32.04 -33.42 -15.67
N THR A 393 -31.19 -34.27 -16.23
CA THR A 393 -30.06 -33.83 -17.06
C THR A 393 -30.53 -33.15 -18.33
N HIS A 394 -31.57 -33.68 -18.96
CA HIS A 394 -32.21 -33.06 -20.10
C HIS A 394 -32.73 -31.65 -19.78
N ALA A 395 -33.49 -31.49 -18.68
CA ALA A 395 -34.02 -30.18 -18.27
C ALA A 395 -32.90 -29.16 -18.01
N ARG A 396 -31.78 -29.57 -17.40
CA ARG A 396 -30.62 -28.68 -17.18
C ARG A 396 -30.04 -28.12 -18.48
N LEU A 397 -29.84 -28.98 -19.48
CA LEU A 397 -29.34 -28.56 -20.79
C LEU A 397 -30.32 -27.59 -21.46
N GLN A 398 -31.63 -27.84 -21.36
CA GLN A 398 -32.65 -26.95 -21.92
C GLN A 398 -32.71 -25.57 -21.25
N HIS A 399 -32.45 -25.50 -19.95
CA HIS A 399 -32.41 -24.25 -19.20
C HIS A 399 -31.05 -23.55 -19.26
N GLY A 400 -30.20 -23.89 -20.23
CA GLY A 400 -28.97 -23.16 -20.53
C GLY A 400 -27.76 -23.56 -19.68
N ARG A 401 -27.86 -24.56 -18.80
CA ARG A 401 -26.66 -25.13 -18.18
C ARG A 401 -25.94 -25.99 -19.21
N ARG A 402 -24.88 -25.45 -19.79
CA ARG A 402 -24.10 -26.16 -20.82
C ARG A 402 -23.31 -27.33 -20.24
N GLU A 403 -22.85 -27.23 -19.02
CA GLU A 403 -22.04 -28.28 -18.40
C GLU A 403 -22.88 -29.37 -17.73
N VAL A 404 -22.59 -30.63 -18.05
CA VAL A 404 -23.23 -31.82 -17.45
C VAL A 404 -22.21 -32.88 -17.07
N THR A 405 -22.64 -33.79 -16.19
CA THR A 405 -21.89 -34.98 -15.79
C THR A 405 -22.80 -36.19 -15.96
N LEU A 406 -22.31 -37.20 -16.67
CA LEU A 406 -23.00 -38.45 -16.92
C LEU A 406 -22.30 -39.59 -16.16
N TYR A 407 -23.08 -40.42 -15.50
CA TYR A 407 -22.64 -41.58 -14.74
C TYR A 407 -23.11 -42.84 -15.48
N GLY A 408 -22.19 -43.76 -15.74
CA GLY A 408 -22.49 -45.04 -16.39
C GLY A 408 -21.87 -46.22 -15.66
N LEU A 409 -22.60 -47.34 -15.61
CA LEU A 409 -22.10 -48.60 -15.07
C LEU A 409 -21.57 -49.51 -16.19
N GLY A 410 -20.51 -50.27 -15.88
CA GLY A 410 -19.97 -51.27 -16.81
C GLY A 410 -19.43 -50.65 -18.11
N SER A 411 -20.00 -51.04 -19.24
CA SER A 411 -19.62 -50.57 -20.58
C SER A 411 -20.40 -49.35 -21.06
N GLN A 412 -21.29 -48.79 -20.24
CA GLN A 412 -22.04 -47.59 -20.60
C GLN A 412 -21.06 -46.42 -20.82
N TYR A 413 -21.21 -45.75 -21.97
CA TYR A 413 -20.26 -44.74 -22.46
C TYR A 413 -18.84 -45.28 -22.72
N GLY A 414 -18.69 -46.60 -22.85
CA GLY A 414 -17.47 -47.35 -23.13
C GLY A 414 -16.68 -46.82 -24.34
N GLN A 415 -17.43 -46.44 -25.36
CA GLN A 415 -16.99 -46.02 -26.68
C GLN A 415 -16.58 -44.54 -26.77
N LEU A 416 -17.00 -43.71 -25.82
CA LEU A 416 -16.74 -42.28 -25.85
C LEU A 416 -15.30 -41.98 -25.44
N LYS A 417 -14.72 -40.97 -26.08
CA LYS A 417 -13.40 -40.41 -25.76
C LYS A 417 -13.51 -38.91 -25.46
N PRO A 418 -12.56 -38.32 -24.71
CA PRO A 418 -12.43 -36.87 -24.66
C PRO A 418 -12.42 -36.28 -26.06
N THR A 419 -13.07 -35.13 -26.23
CA THR A 419 -13.37 -34.41 -27.49
C THR A 419 -14.42 -35.01 -28.42
N ASP A 420 -14.91 -36.23 -28.20
CA ASP A 420 -16.03 -36.79 -28.99
C ASP A 420 -17.30 -35.93 -28.84
N VAL A 421 -18.11 -35.89 -29.90
CA VAL A 421 -19.36 -35.14 -29.95
C VAL A 421 -20.52 -36.10 -30.20
N VAL A 422 -21.54 -36.06 -29.35
CA VAL A 422 -22.67 -37.00 -29.39
C VAL A 422 -23.99 -36.23 -29.46
N PRO A 423 -24.90 -36.58 -30.40
CA PRO A 423 -26.21 -35.93 -30.50
C PRO A 423 -27.06 -36.26 -29.27
N VAL A 424 -27.84 -35.29 -28.81
CA VAL A 424 -28.76 -35.44 -27.69
C VAL A 424 -30.15 -34.99 -28.13
N SER A 425 -31.16 -35.81 -27.86
CA SER A 425 -32.55 -35.47 -28.16
C SER A 425 -33.07 -34.48 -27.13
N LEU A 426 -33.31 -33.22 -27.53
CA LEU A 426 -34.00 -32.22 -26.71
C LEU A 426 -35.49 -32.14 -27.10
N HIS A 427 -36.39 -32.68 -26.29
CA HIS A 427 -37.84 -32.59 -26.52
C HIS A 427 -38.37 -31.18 -26.19
N GLY A 428 -38.94 -30.48 -27.18
CA GLY A 428 -39.63 -29.19 -26.97
C GLY A 428 -38.79 -27.93 -27.19
N SER A 429 -37.60 -28.04 -27.79
CA SER A 429 -36.84 -26.86 -28.25
C SER A 429 -37.60 -26.14 -29.38
N ARG A 430 -37.77 -24.83 -29.26
CA ARG A 430 -38.32 -23.96 -30.32
C ARG A 430 -37.37 -23.75 -31.52
N ALA A 431 -36.16 -24.30 -31.50
CA ALA A 431 -35.17 -24.13 -32.55
C ALA A 431 -34.95 -25.41 -33.36
N ALA A 432 -34.93 -25.28 -34.69
CA ALA A 432 -34.62 -26.32 -35.66
C ALA A 432 -33.15 -26.81 -35.63
N GLU A 433 -32.34 -26.35 -34.67
CA GLU A 433 -30.91 -26.64 -34.57
C GLU A 433 -30.65 -27.92 -33.76
N LYS A 434 -29.76 -28.77 -34.29
CA LYS A 434 -29.33 -29.98 -33.61
C LYS A 434 -28.46 -29.64 -32.40
N PHE A 435 -28.75 -30.29 -31.28
CA PHE A 435 -28.02 -30.14 -30.04
C PHE A 435 -27.14 -31.36 -29.78
N PHE A 436 -25.91 -31.11 -29.33
CA PHE A 436 -24.92 -32.12 -29.05
C PHE A 436 -24.31 -31.91 -27.66
N ILE A 437 -23.63 -32.93 -27.17
CA ILE A 437 -22.68 -32.80 -26.06
C ILE A 437 -21.27 -33.10 -26.59
N LYS A 438 -20.31 -32.26 -26.23
CA LYS A 438 -18.88 -32.50 -26.39
C LYS A 438 -18.33 -33.09 -25.09
N VAL A 439 -17.70 -34.25 -25.17
CA VAL A 439 -17.06 -34.86 -24.02
C VAL A 439 -15.80 -34.06 -23.67
N THR A 440 -15.74 -33.55 -22.45
CA THR A 440 -14.61 -32.78 -21.95
C THR A 440 -13.63 -33.67 -21.18
N ASN A 441 -14.13 -34.55 -20.32
CA ASN A 441 -13.29 -35.46 -19.56
C ASN A 441 -13.98 -36.81 -19.33
N ILE A 442 -13.20 -37.89 -19.24
CA ILE A 442 -13.69 -39.20 -18.85
C ILE A 442 -12.80 -39.78 -17.75
N GLY A 443 -13.42 -40.18 -16.65
CA GLY A 443 -12.79 -40.89 -15.56
C GLY A 443 -13.50 -42.19 -15.22
N VAL A 444 -12.84 -43.06 -14.46
CA VAL A 444 -13.47 -44.23 -13.84
C VAL A 444 -13.22 -44.15 -12.34
N VAL A 445 -14.30 -44.10 -11.57
CA VAL A 445 -14.29 -43.93 -10.12
C VAL A 445 -14.95 -45.13 -9.46
N LYS A 446 -14.44 -45.56 -8.31
CA LYS A 446 -15.10 -46.61 -7.51
C LYS A 446 -16.36 -46.04 -6.88
N GLY A 447 -17.44 -46.83 -6.85
CA GLY A 447 -18.73 -46.39 -6.32
C GLY A 447 -18.62 -45.88 -4.88
N GLY A 448 -17.78 -46.50 -4.04
CA GLY A 448 -17.57 -46.05 -2.65
C GLY A 448 -16.95 -44.65 -2.55
N VAL A 449 -16.05 -44.29 -3.47
CA VAL A 449 -15.47 -42.93 -3.53
C VAL A 449 -16.52 -41.93 -4.00
N LEU A 450 -17.31 -42.31 -5.01
CA LEU A 450 -18.37 -41.45 -5.54
C LEU A 450 -19.48 -41.20 -4.51
N LEU A 451 -19.87 -42.22 -3.74
CA LEU A 451 -20.83 -42.09 -2.64
C LEU A 451 -20.32 -41.14 -1.55
N LYS A 452 -19.02 -41.23 -1.19
CA LYS A 452 -18.39 -40.32 -0.23
C LYS A 452 -18.38 -38.88 -0.73
N GLN A 453 -18.08 -38.66 -2.01
CA GLN A 453 -18.14 -37.33 -2.63
C GLN A 453 -19.57 -36.77 -2.64
N ALA A 454 -20.56 -37.63 -2.87
CA ALA A 454 -21.97 -37.26 -2.90
C ALA A 454 -22.57 -37.06 -1.50
N GLU A 455 -21.91 -37.45 -0.41
CA GLU A 455 -22.42 -37.39 0.97
C GLU A 455 -22.92 -35.98 1.36
N HIS A 456 -22.24 -34.94 0.88
CA HIS A 456 -22.57 -33.54 1.15
C HIS A 456 -23.31 -32.84 -0.01
N SER A 457 -23.74 -33.57 -1.04
CA SER A 457 -24.40 -33.01 -2.23
C SER A 457 -25.64 -33.82 -2.61
N LEU A 458 -26.81 -33.37 -2.14
CA LEU A 458 -28.11 -33.97 -2.51
C LEU A 458 -28.33 -33.97 -4.03
N ALA A 459 -27.86 -32.95 -4.73
CA ALA A 459 -27.93 -32.87 -6.20
C ALA A 459 -27.12 -34.00 -6.85
N MET A 460 -25.90 -34.24 -6.39
CA MET A 460 -25.06 -35.31 -6.91
C MET A 460 -25.64 -36.70 -6.60
N GLN A 461 -26.19 -36.90 -5.40
CA GLN A 461 -26.87 -38.15 -5.05
C GLN A 461 -28.06 -38.43 -5.98
N HIS A 462 -28.89 -37.41 -6.22
CA HIS A 462 -30.01 -37.50 -7.14
C HIS A 462 -29.56 -37.84 -8.56
N ASP A 463 -28.51 -37.17 -9.07
CA ASP A 463 -27.98 -37.39 -10.42
C ASP A 463 -27.43 -38.80 -10.61
N ILE A 464 -26.66 -39.30 -9.64
CA ILE A 464 -26.15 -40.66 -9.66
C ILE A 464 -27.32 -41.66 -9.67
N GLY A 465 -28.31 -41.45 -8.80
CA GLY A 465 -29.48 -42.33 -8.70
C GLY A 465 -30.34 -42.34 -9.96
N SER A 466 -30.63 -41.17 -10.53
CA SER A 466 -31.49 -41.04 -11.72
C SER A 466 -30.82 -41.64 -12.96
N GLN A 467 -29.52 -41.47 -13.12
CA GLN A 467 -28.79 -41.93 -14.32
C GLN A 467 -28.42 -43.40 -14.27
N LEU A 468 -28.11 -43.95 -13.08
CA LEU A 468 -27.75 -45.36 -12.93
C LEU A 468 -28.97 -46.28 -12.79
N GLY A 469 -30.16 -45.74 -12.47
CA GLY A 469 -31.41 -46.49 -12.38
C GLY A 469 -31.45 -47.53 -11.26
N GLY A 470 -30.55 -47.45 -10.28
CA GLY A 470 -30.44 -48.41 -9.17
C GLY A 470 -29.48 -47.96 -8.06
N THR A 471 -29.38 -48.76 -7.00
CA THR A 471 -28.50 -48.47 -5.86
C THR A 471 -27.03 -48.74 -6.21
N LEU A 472 -26.21 -47.71 -6.18
CA LEU A 472 -24.77 -47.79 -6.41
C LEU A 472 -24.07 -48.55 -5.27
N LYS A 473 -23.28 -49.58 -5.59
CA LYS A 473 -22.50 -50.34 -4.59
C LYS A 473 -21.07 -49.79 -4.48
N ALA A 474 -20.46 -49.97 -3.31
CA ALA A 474 -19.10 -49.48 -3.05
C ALA A 474 -18.04 -50.07 -4.02
N SER A 475 -18.24 -51.32 -4.46
CA SER A 475 -17.33 -52.03 -5.37
C SER A 475 -17.52 -51.70 -6.85
N ASP A 476 -18.60 -51.01 -7.21
CA ASP A 476 -18.92 -50.76 -8.61
C ASP A 476 -17.87 -49.84 -9.24
N LYS A 477 -17.60 -50.03 -10.53
CA LYS A 477 -16.79 -49.10 -11.33
C LYS A 477 -17.75 -48.22 -12.11
N VAL A 478 -17.79 -46.94 -11.75
CA VAL A 478 -18.63 -45.94 -12.41
C VAL A 478 -17.76 -45.16 -13.38
N ARG A 479 -18.15 -45.15 -14.65
CA ARG A 479 -17.58 -44.24 -15.64
C ARG A 479 -18.25 -42.88 -15.45
N VAL A 480 -17.44 -41.86 -15.24
CA VAL A 480 -17.87 -40.47 -15.08
C VAL A 480 -17.47 -39.73 -16.35
N VAL A 481 -18.45 -39.25 -17.10
CA VAL A 481 -18.25 -38.49 -18.35
C VAL A 481 -18.65 -37.06 -18.07
N GLU A 482 -17.68 -36.16 -18.04
CA GLU A 482 -17.93 -34.73 -18.03
C GLU A 482 -18.11 -34.26 -19.47
N ALA A 483 -19.15 -33.48 -19.71
CA ALA A 483 -19.45 -32.99 -21.04
C ALA A 483 -20.03 -31.57 -21.00
N ALA A 484 -19.99 -30.91 -22.15
CA ALA A 484 -20.54 -29.59 -22.36
C ALA A 484 -21.45 -29.58 -23.59
N GLY A 485 -22.64 -28.98 -23.45
CA GLY A 485 -23.63 -28.82 -24.50
C GLY A 485 -23.16 -27.83 -25.55
N ILE A 486 -23.27 -28.23 -26.81
CA ILE A 486 -22.89 -27.43 -27.98
C ILE A 486 -23.94 -27.55 -29.08
N TYR A 487 -23.94 -26.59 -29.99
CA TYR A 487 -24.78 -26.58 -31.20
C TYR A 487 -23.98 -26.97 -32.44
N GLU A 488 -24.68 -27.39 -33.50
CA GLU A 488 -24.08 -27.78 -34.79
C GLU A 488 -23.12 -26.71 -35.34
N TRP A 489 -23.51 -25.44 -35.30
CA TRP A 489 -22.68 -24.33 -35.80
C TRP A 489 -21.34 -24.16 -35.06
N GLN A 490 -21.24 -24.60 -33.81
CA GLN A 490 -19.97 -24.57 -33.06
C GLN A 490 -19.01 -25.63 -33.56
N ILE A 491 -19.54 -26.75 -34.07
CA ILE A 491 -18.77 -27.81 -34.71
C ILE A 491 -18.21 -27.28 -36.03
N ASP A 492 -19.05 -26.67 -36.86
CA ASP A 492 -18.68 -26.12 -38.16
C ASP A 492 -17.59 -25.04 -38.07
N GLN A 493 -17.60 -24.25 -37.00
CA GLN A 493 -16.63 -23.18 -36.75
C GLN A 493 -15.40 -23.62 -35.93
N ASN A 494 -15.30 -24.91 -35.56
CA ASN A 494 -14.28 -25.45 -34.67
C ASN A 494 -14.08 -24.66 -33.35
N ARG A 495 -15.17 -24.12 -32.79
CA ARG A 495 -15.09 -23.27 -31.59
C ARG A 495 -15.13 -24.12 -30.31
N PRO A 496 -14.24 -23.87 -29.33
CA PRO A 496 -14.38 -24.42 -27.98
C PRO A 496 -15.68 -23.93 -27.33
N VAL A 497 -16.06 -24.51 -26.20
CA VAL A 497 -17.34 -24.16 -25.58
C VAL A 497 -17.22 -22.76 -24.98
N ILE A 498 -17.91 -21.80 -25.60
CA ILE A 498 -17.96 -20.40 -25.11
C ILE A 498 -18.85 -20.33 -23.88
#